data_AF-A0A7J4V1V8-F1
#
_entry.id   AF-A0A7J4V1V8-F1
#
_cell.length_a   1.000
_cell.length_b   1.000
_cell.length_c   1.000
_cell.angle_alpha   90.00
_cell.angle_beta   90.00
_cell.angle_gamma   90.00
#
_symmetry.space_group_name_H-M   'P 1'
#
loop_
_entity.id
_entity.type
_entity.pdbx_description
1 polymer ?
#
loop_
_entity_poly.entity_id
_entity_poly.type
_entity_poly.pdbx_seq_one_letter_code
_entity_poly.pdbx_strand_id
1 'polypeptide(L)'
;GVVTVTSFNSGWCSAGNMVHERAKRASSMFGDRVHFEHIDTMERERLLEWGISDALFIDGKQVRTGPPPSFDKIKGLIGRKVRKLR
;
A
#
# COMPACT_ATOMS: atom_id res chain seq x y z
N GLY A 1 4.54 -10.24 15.50
CA GLY A 1 3.31 -9.80 14.77
C GLY A 1 3.60 -9.60 13.28
N VAL A 2 2.63 -9.15 12.47
CA VAL A 2 2.80 -8.83 11.03
C VAL A 2 2.37 -7.39 10.75
N VAL A 3 3.04 -6.70 9.82
CA VAL A 3 2.61 -5.38 9.33
C VAL A 3 1.71 -5.57 8.12
N THR A 4 0.53 -4.95 8.11
CA THR A 4 -0.37 -5.00 6.95
C THR A 4 -0.17 -3.76 6.09
N VAL A 5 0.09 -3.96 4.80
CA VAL A 5 0.19 -2.90 3.81
C VAL A 5 -0.94 -3.08 2.81
N THR A 6 -1.94 -2.20 2.86
CA THR A 6 -3.11 -2.26 1.97
C THR A 6 -2.98 -1.21 0.89
N SER A 7 -3.05 -1.61 -0.38
CA SER A 7 -3.01 -0.71 -1.52
C SER A 7 -4.26 -0.86 -2.37
N PHE A 8 -4.91 0.26 -2.63
CA PHE A 8 -6.00 0.37 -3.60
C PHE A 8 -5.42 0.78 -4.94
N ASN A 9 -5.86 0.11 -6.01
CA ASN A 9 -5.39 0.36 -7.36
C ASN A 9 -6.59 0.39 -8.32
N SER A 10 -6.79 1.54 -8.96
CA SER A 10 -7.86 1.70 -9.96
C SER A 10 -7.42 1.41 -11.39
N GLY A 11 -6.12 1.23 -11.66
CA GLY A 11 -5.61 1.06 -13.02
C GLY A 11 -5.62 2.32 -13.89
N TRP A 12 -6.46 3.32 -13.60
CA TRP A 12 -6.62 4.55 -14.39
C TRP A 12 -5.60 5.65 -14.04
N CYS A 13 -5.21 5.75 -12.77
CA CYS A 13 -4.32 6.80 -12.29
C CYS A 13 -2.86 6.35 -12.35
N SER A 14 -2.08 6.88 -13.29
CA SER A 14 -0.65 6.54 -13.42
C SER A 14 0.15 6.77 -12.13
N ALA A 15 -0.19 7.83 -11.38
CA ALA A 15 0.37 8.11 -10.07
C ALA A 15 -0.04 7.05 -9.02
N GLY A 16 -1.30 6.63 -9.01
CA GLY A 16 -1.82 5.56 -8.15
C GLY A 16 -1.15 4.22 -8.44
N ASN A 17 -1.11 3.81 -9.70
CA ASN A 17 -0.46 2.58 -10.15
C ASN A 17 1.03 2.56 -9.75
N MET A 18 1.71 3.70 -9.88
CA MET A 18 3.11 3.83 -9.46
C MET A 18 3.29 3.66 -7.95
N VAL A 19 2.37 4.20 -7.14
CA VAL A 19 2.38 3.99 -5.69
C VAL A 19 2.12 2.52 -5.36
N HIS A 20 1.14 1.90 -6.01
CA HIS A 20 0.80 0.48 -5.84
C HIS A 20 2.01 -0.42 -6.09
N GLU A 21 2.65 -0.29 -7.26
CA GLU A 21 3.79 -1.12 -7.65
C GLU A 21 4.99 -0.91 -6.70
N ARG A 22 5.25 0.33 -6.31
CA ARG A 22 6.31 0.64 -5.34
C ARG A 22 6.00 0.04 -3.97
N ALA A 23 4.75 0.08 -3.52
CA ALA A 23 4.34 -0.50 -2.24
C ALA A 23 4.43 -2.03 -2.26
N LYS A 24 3.94 -2.68 -3.32
CA LYS A 24 4.04 -4.13 -3.53
C LYS A 24 5.49 -4.59 -3.47
N ARG A 25 6.38 -3.94 -4.24
CA ARG A 25 7.83 -4.22 -4.23
C ARG A 25 8.48 -3.91 -2.87
N ALA A 26 8.05 -2.86 -2.18
CA ALA A 26 8.64 -2.51 -0.88
C ALA A 26 8.26 -3.54 0.19
N SER A 27 7.02 -4.02 0.18
CA SER A 27 6.52 -5.05 1.08
C SER A 27 7.27 -6.36 0.92
N SER A 28 7.56 -6.79 -0.31
CA SER A 28 8.29 -8.04 -0.57
C SER A 28 9.72 -8.05 0.00
N MET A 29 10.30 -6.89 0.31
CA MET A 29 11.63 -6.80 0.93
C MET A 29 11.67 -7.26 2.39
N PHE A 30 10.53 -7.49 3.04
CA PHE A 30 10.45 -7.81 4.47
C PHE A 30 10.04 -9.26 4.77
N GLY A 31 9.78 -10.06 3.73
CA GLY A 31 9.32 -11.45 3.86
C GLY A 31 8.02 -11.56 4.65
N ASP A 32 7.91 -12.60 5.46
CA ASP A 32 6.69 -12.94 6.22
C ASP A 32 6.32 -11.93 7.32
N ARG A 33 7.14 -10.90 7.54
CA ARG A 33 6.86 -9.82 8.50
C ARG A 33 5.90 -8.76 7.94
N VAL A 34 5.59 -8.83 6.64
CA VAL A 34 4.65 -7.92 5.97
C VAL A 34 3.64 -8.72 5.16
N HIS A 35 2.36 -8.47 5.41
CA HIS A 35 1.26 -8.92 4.57
C HIS A 35 0.87 -7.79 3.62
N PHE A 36 0.98 -8.03 2.31
CA PHE A 36 0.53 -7.06 1.31
C PHE A 36 -0.86 -7.42 0.83
N GLU A 37 -1.80 -6.51 1.04
CA GLU A 37 -3.19 -6.64 0.62
C GLU A 37 -3.43 -5.70 -0.57
N HIS A 38 -3.88 -6.28 -1.67
CA HIS A 38 -4.27 -5.53 -2.86
C HIS A 38 -5.79 -5.50 -2.95
N ILE A 39 -6.33 -4.29 -3.05
CA ILE A 39 -7.74 -4.06 -3.36
C ILE A 39 -7.80 -3.47 -4.77
N ASP A 40 -8.27 -4.30 -5.70
CA ASP A 40 -8.51 -3.88 -7.08
C ASP A 40 -9.83 -3.12 -7.14
N THR A 41 -9.76 -1.83 -7.48
CA THR A 41 -10.94 -0.95 -7.55
C THR A 41 -11.40 -0.73 -8.99
N MET A 42 -10.82 -1.46 -9.96
CA MET A 42 -11.44 -1.66 -11.27
C MET A 42 -12.70 -2.50 -11.15
N GLU A 43 -12.76 -3.40 -10.16
CA GLU A 43 -13.97 -4.11 -9.79
C GLU A 43 -14.98 -3.15 -9.16
N ARG A 44 -16.16 -3.04 -9.78
CA ARG A 44 -17.21 -2.10 -9.36
C ARG A 44 -17.64 -2.35 -7.92
N GLU A 45 -17.76 -3.62 -7.53
CA GLU A 45 -18.16 -4.04 -6.20
C GLU A 45 -17.18 -3.52 -5.14
N ARG A 46 -15.87 -3.63 -5.40
CA ARG A 46 -14.82 -3.12 -4.50
C ARG A 46 -14.80 -1.61 -4.41
N LEU A 47 -14.97 -0.92 -5.54
CA LEU A 47 -15.07 0.53 -5.54
C LEU A 47 -16.27 1.02 -4.73
N LEU A 48 -17.42 0.35 -4.84
CA LEU A 48 -18.64 0.69 -4.09
C LEU A 48 -18.53 0.32 -2.60
N GLU A 49 -17.89 -0.80 -2.27
CA GLU A 49 -17.64 -1.23 -0.89
C GLU A 49 -16.79 -0.22 -0.12
N TRP A 50 -15.70 0.24 -0.75
CA TRP A 50 -14.69 1.06 -0.07
C TRP A 50 -14.82 2.56 -0.33
N GLY A 51 -15.43 2.97 -1.44
CA GLY A 51 -15.53 4.37 -1.86
C GLY A 51 -14.18 5.02 -2.17
N ILE A 52 -13.11 4.23 -2.35
CA ILE A 52 -11.74 4.67 -2.58
C ILE A 52 -11.25 4.10 -3.90
N SER A 53 -10.69 4.93 -4.78
CA SER A 53 -10.07 4.46 -6.03
C SER A 53 -8.61 4.07 -5.83
N ASP A 54 -7.80 4.98 -5.27
CA ASP A 54 -6.36 4.81 -5.11
C ASP A 54 -5.92 5.34 -3.74
N ALA A 55 -5.23 4.50 -2.98
CA ALA A 55 -4.74 4.84 -1.65
C ALA A 55 -3.72 3.81 -1.18
N LEU A 56 -2.91 4.19 -0.20
CA LEU A 56 -1.96 3.31 0.46
C LEU A 56 -2.12 3.44 1.97
N PHE A 57 -2.22 2.31 2.66
CA PHE A 57 -2.32 2.23 4.11
C PHE A 57 -1.24 1.30 4.66
N ILE A 58 -0.73 1.63 5.85
CA ILE A 58 0.20 0.78 6.61
C ILE A 58 -0.33 0.63 8.04
N ASP A 59 -0.73 -0.58 8.41
CA ASP A 59 -1.49 -0.91 9.62
C ASP A 59 -2.73 -0.01 9.78
N GLY A 60 -3.53 0.12 8.73
CA GLY A 60 -4.73 0.96 8.69
C GLY A 60 -4.46 2.48 8.71
N LYS A 61 -3.20 2.93 8.76
CA LYS A 61 -2.86 4.36 8.69
C LYS A 61 -2.58 4.78 7.25
N GLN A 62 -3.34 5.76 6.77
CA GLN A 62 -3.18 6.27 5.42
C GLN A 62 -1.80 6.93 5.23
N VAL A 63 -1.14 6.59 4.13
CA VAL A 63 0.09 7.22 3.68
C VAL A 63 -0.29 8.31 2.68
N ARG A 64 0.27 9.51 2.85
CA ARG A 64 0.09 10.58 1.86
C ARG A 64 0.71 10.17 0.52
N THR A 65 -0.12 10.04 -0.50
CA THR A 65 0.25 9.61 -1.86
C THR A 65 0.51 10.76 -2.82
N GLY A 66 0.19 12.01 -2.43
CA GLY A 66 0.45 13.22 -3.21
C GLY A 66 1.65 14.05 -2.67
N PRO A 67 2.67 14.33 -3.50
CA PRO A 67 3.04 13.63 -4.75
C PRO A 67 3.44 12.16 -4.49
N PRO A 68 3.47 11.28 -5.52
CA PRO A 68 3.74 9.85 -5.36
C PRO A 68 5.03 9.58 -4.57
N PRO A 69 4.95 8.96 -3.38
CA PRO A 69 6.14 8.66 -2.59
C PRO A 69 7.09 7.73 -3.34
N SER A 70 8.40 7.94 -3.15
CA SER A 70 9.43 7.06 -3.69
C SER A 70 9.36 5.67 -3.04
N PHE A 71 9.95 4.69 -3.73
CA PHE A 71 10.13 3.34 -3.19
C PHE A 71 10.82 3.36 -1.81
N ASP A 72 11.93 4.09 -1.67
CA ASP A 72 12.68 4.15 -0.41
C ASP A 72 11.87 4.78 0.73
N LYS A 73 11.01 5.77 0.41
CA LYS A 73 10.11 6.36 1.39
C LYS A 73 9.08 5.34 1.89
N ILE A 74 8.46 4.57 0.99
CA ILE A 74 7.50 3.52 1.36
C ILE A 74 8.20 2.41 2.14
N LYS A 75 9.33 1.90 1.65
CA LYS A 75 10.16 0.90 2.34
C LYS A 75 10.56 1.37 3.74
N GLY A 76 10.96 2.63 3.90
CA GLY A 76 11.30 3.21 5.20
C GLY A 76 10.11 3.30 6.16
N LEU A 77 8.91 3.61 5.66
CA LEU A 77 7.68 3.60 6.44
C LEU A 77 7.34 2.19 6.95
N ILE A 78 7.37 1.20 6.06
CA ILE A 78 7.12 -0.22 6.40
C ILE A 78 8.19 -0.71 7.39
N GLY A 79 9.46 -0.47 7.11
CA GLY A 79 10.58 -0.90 7.96
C GLY A 79 10.51 -0.32 9.38
N ARG A 80 10.03 0.93 9.54
CA ARG A 80 9.77 1.51 10.88
C ARG A 80 8.70 0.75 11.66
N LYS A 81 7.70 0.18 10.99
CA LYS A 81 6.67 -0.65 11.65
C LYS A 81 7.19 -2.05 11.93
N VAL A 82 7.89 -2.67 10.96
CA VAL A 82 8.49 -4.00 11.11
C VAL A 82 9.45 -4.05 12.31
N ARG A 83 10.28 -3.02 12.51
CA ARG A 83 11.19 -2.95 13.68
C ARG A 83 10.49 -2.85 15.03
N LYS A 84 9.20 -2.50 15.05
CA LYS A 84 8.39 -2.41 16.27
C LYS A 84 7.57 -3.66 16.54
N LEU A 85 7.60 -4.65 15.63
CA LEU A 85 7.02 -5.94 15.87
C LEU A 85 7.78 -6.60 17.02
N ARG A 86 7.06 -6.97 18.08
CA ARG A 86 7.53 -7.89 19.12
C ARG A 86 7.33 -9.34 18.65
#